data_AF-A0A6J4TI17-F1
#
_entry.id   AF-A0A6J4TI17-F1
#
_cell.length_a   1.000
_cell.length_b   1.000
_cell.length_c   1.000
_cell.angle_alpha   90.00
_cell.angle_beta   90.00
_cell.angle_gamma   90.00
#
_symmetry.space_group_name_H-M   'P 1'
#
loop_
_entity.id
_entity.type
_entity.pdbx_description
1 polymer ?
#
loop_
_entity_poly.entity_id
_entity_poly.type
_entity_poly.pdbx_seq_one_letter_code
_entity_poly.pdbx_strand_id
1 'polypeptide(L)' 'MTDPLLIVAALNGLRSRAECPKVPLTADELAAEARRAAEAGAGIVHVHARKPDGGP' A
#
# COMPACT_ATOMS: atom_id res chain seq x y z
N MET A 1 19.35 -2.35 -23.23
CA MET A 1 18.21 -2.59 -22.33
C MET A 1 18.00 -1.32 -21.53
N THR A 2 17.07 -0.47 -21.97
CA THR A 2 16.82 0.85 -21.36
C THR A 2 15.32 1.18 -21.32
N ASP A 3 14.46 0.17 -21.50
CA ASP A 3 13.02 0.39 -21.35
C ASP A 3 12.71 0.72 -19.88
N PRO A 4 11.96 1.79 -19.60
CA PRO A 4 11.57 2.15 -18.25
C PRO A 4 10.82 0.99 -17.57
N LEU A 5 11.25 0.62 -16.36
CA LEU A 5 10.55 -0.37 -15.54
C LEU A 5 9.52 0.33 -14.65
N LEU A 6 8.24 -0.01 -14.82
CA LEU A 6 7.18 0.48 -13.95
C LEU A 6 7.09 -0.37 -12.68
N ILE A 7 7.21 0.29 -11.53
CA ILE A 7 7.05 -0.34 -10.21
C ILE A 7 5.64 -0.08 -9.68
N VAL A 8 4.94 -1.15 -9.30
CA VAL A 8 3.61 -1.09 -8.66
C VAL A 8 3.76 -1.54 -7.20
N ALA A 9 3.40 -0.65 -6.26
CA ALA A 9 3.45 -0.95 -4.83
C ALA A 9 2.06 -1.36 -4.32
N ALA A 10 1.87 -2.64 -3.99
CA ALA A 10 0.66 -3.15 -3.34
C ALA A 10 0.75 -2.97 -1.82
N LEU A 11 0.01 -2.01 -1.27
CA LEU A 11 0.26 -1.52 0.08
C LEU A 11 -0.34 -2.40 1.19
N ASN A 12 -1.48 -3.04 0.95
CA ASN A 12 -2.16 -3.83 1.98
C ASN A 12 -2.73 -5.18 1.50
N GLY A 13 -3.68 -5.19 0.57
CA GLY A 13 -4.44 -6.40 0.24
C GLY A 13 -5.38 -6.81 1.37
N LEU A 14 -5.46 -8.11 1.65
CA LEU A 14 -6.33 -8.70 2.68
C LEU A 14 -5.61 -8.98 4.01
N ARG A 15 -4.31 -8.69 4.12
CA ARG A 15 -3.52 -8.95 5.33
C ARG A 15 -4.12 -8.24 6.56
N SER A 16 -3.99 -8.88 7.71
CA SER A 16 -4.31 -8.33 9.03
C SER A 16 -3.04 -7.86 9.75
N ARG A 17 -3.18 -7.08 10.83
CA ARG A 17 -2.05 -6.68 11.68
C ARG A 17 -1.39 -7.84 12.43
N ALA A 18 -2.08 -8.98 12.56
CA ALA A 18 -1.48 -10.19 13.12
C ALA A 18 -0.46 -10.82 12.15
N GLU A 19 -0.74 -10.77 10.85
CA GLU A 19 0.16 -11.30 9.81
C GLU A 19 1.26 -10.30 9.43
N CYS A 20 0.94 -9.01 9.45
CA CYS A 20 1.89 -7.93 9.19
C CYS A 20 1.59 -6.74 10.12
N PRO A 21 2.33 -6.57 11.22
CA PRO A 21 2.06 -5.51 12.21
C PRO A 21 2.05 -4.08 11.64
N LYS A 22 2.72 -3.87 10.50
CA LYS A 22 2.83 -2.57 9.83
C LYS A 22 1.89 -2.40 8.65
N VAL A 23 0.95 -3.33 8.40
CA VAL A 23 0.02 -3.18 7.28
C VAL A 23 -0.84 -1.93 7.47
N PRO A 24 -0.86 -0.99 6.49
CA PRO A 24 -1.73 0.18 6.55
C PRO A 24 -3.18 -0.26 6.31
N LEU A 25 -4.09 0.14 7.20
CA LEU A 25 -5.50 -0.23 7.13
C LEU A 25 -6.43 0.99 7.04
N THR A 26 -6.07 2.10 7.69
CA THR A 26 -6.88 3.32 7.63
C THR A 26 -6.55 4.15 6.39
N ALA A 27 -7.46 5.06 6.00
CA ALA A 27 -7.23 5.95 4.86
C ALA A 27 -5.96 6.82 5.04
N ASP A 28 -5.74 7.34 6.26
CA ASP A 28 -4.56 8.16 6.57
C ASP A 28 -3.26 7.35 6.51
N GLU A 29 -3.28 6.11 7.01
CA GLU A 29 -2.14 5.20 6.91
C GLU A 29 -1.82 4.86 5.46
N LEU A 30 -2.84 4.58 4.65
CA LEU A 30 -2.70 4.29 3.21
C LEU A 30 -2.16 5.50 2.45
N ALA A 31 -2.66 6.71 2.74
CA ALA A 31 -2.16 7.93 2.11
C ALA A 31 -0.69 8.22 2.48
N ALA A 32 -0.34 8.03 3.76
CA ALA A 32 1.03 8.19 4.22
C ALA A 32 1.97 7.17 3.56
N GLU A 33 1.53 5.91 3.42
CA GLU A 33 2.35 4.86 2.80
C GLU A 33 2.42 5.00 1.27
N ALA A 34 1.34 5.44 0.63
CA ALA A 34 1.35 5.76 -0.80
C ALA A 34 2.36 6.85 -1.13
N ARG A 35 2.44 7.90 -0.29
CA ARG A 35 3.45 8.95 -0.45
C ARG A 35 4.87 8.40 -0.33
N ARG A 36 5.15 7.60 0.71
CA ARG A 36 6.47 6.98 0.88
C ARG A 36 6.85 6.05 -0.27
N ALA A 37 5.89 5.28 -0.80
CA ALA A 37 6.10 4.43 -1.96
C ALA A 37 6.44 5.24 -3.22
N ALA A 38 5.72 6.34 -3.45
CA ALA A 38 6.01 7.25 -4.57
C ALA A 38 7.40 7.91 -4.44
N GLU A 39 7.76 8.39 -3.25
CA GLU A 39 9.09 8.92 -2.95
C GLU A 39 10.21 7.88 -3.17
N ALA A 40 9.91 6.60 -2.95
CA ALA A 40 10.83 5.49 -3.20
C ALA A 40 10.90 5.03 -4.67
N GLY A 41 10.10 5.62 -5.57
CA GLY A 41 10.12 5.33 -7.01
C GLY A 41 9.00 4.44 -7.52
N ALA A 42 7.95 4.17 -6.74
CA ALA A 42 6.75 3.52 -7.26
C ALA A 42 6.01 4.46 -8.23
N GLY A 43 5.70 3.97 -9.43
CA GLY A 43 4.89 4.70 -10.40
C GLY A 43 3.38 4.50 -10.21
N ILE A 44 2.99 3.42 -9.53
CA ILE A 44 1.59 3.11 -9.18
C ILE A 44 1.53 2.59 -7.75
N VAL A 45 0.47 2.97 -7.03
CA VAL A 45 0.09 2.37 -5.75
C VAL A 45 -1.22 1.60 -5.91
N HIS A 46 -1.26 0.37 -5.38
CA HIS A 46 -2.44 -0.48 -5.35
C HIS A 46 -2.90 -0.66 -3.91
N VAL A 47 -4.18 -0.37 -3.65
CA VAL A 47 -4.76 -0.37 -2.30
C VAL A 47 -6.11 -1.06 -2.28
N HIS A 48 -6.45 -1.65 -1.13
CA HIS A 48 -7.78 -2.17 -0.83
C HIS A 48 -8.40 -1.33 0.29
N ALA A 49 -9.61 -0.82 0.09
CA ALA A 49 -10.37 -0.22 1.18
C ALA A 49 -10.71 -1.28 2.25
N ARG A 50 -10.78 -0.84 3.50
CA ARG A 50 -11.14 -1.68 4.64
C ARG A 50 -12.19 -0.97 5.49
N LYS A 51 -13.04 -1.74 6.14
CA LYS A 51 -13.95 -1.24 7.17
C LYS A 51 -13.16 -0.76 8.40
N PRO A 52 -13.75 0.06 9.27
CA PRO A 52 -13.11 0.51 10.51
C PRO A 52 -12.64 -0.62 11.44
N ASP A 53 -13.30 -1.79 11.38
CA ASP A 53 -12.92 -2.99 12.13
C ASP A 53 -11.78 -3.80 11.47
N GLY A 54 -11.23 -3.33 10.35
CA GLY A 54 -10.19 -3.99 9.58
C GLY A 54 -10.70 -5.10 8.63
N GLY A 55 -12.01 -5.33 8.55
CA GLY A 55 -12.61 -6.23 7.56
C GLY A 55 -12.54 -5.67 6.13
N PRO A 56 -12.76 -6.51 5.11
CA PRO A 56 -13.00 -6.06 3.74
C PRO A 56 -14.35 -5.32 3.61
#